data_AF-A0A8J5KF51-F1
#
_entry.id   AF-A0A8J5KF51-F1
#
_cell.length_a   1.000
_cell.length_b   1.000
_cell.length_c   1.000
_cell.angle_alpha   90.00
_cell.angle_beta   90.00
_cell.angle_gamma   90.00
#
_symmetry.space_group_name_H-M   'P 1'
#
loop_
_entity.id
_entity.type
_entity.pdbx_description
1 polymer ?
#
loop_
_entity_poly.entity_id
_entity_poly.type
_entity_poly.pdbx_seq_one_letter_code
_entity_poly.pdbx_strand_id
1 'polypeptide(L)'
;MPLPKSPSTQYEENGREEEGFHNALLELKDLRSQLHHAAEHCKRAFSSAQQKKMILEGTKSYICEAVVAIVDHLGTVSSKLEQSLLANVVVKQTEQGIGCLKQEAQSYAQENGLFFMETFAKTAINVNDIFYEIGKSLSGVQSLFTNLKYSRVEIDEVRFEWAECMLDYI
;
A
#
# COMPACT_ATOMS: atom_id res chain seq x y z
N MET A 1 -14.61 23.84 -29.88
CA MET A 1 -14.60 23.99 -28.40
C MET A 1 -13.34 23.34 -27.87
N PRO A 2 -12.48 24.03 -27.10
CA PRO A 2 -11.35 23.38 -26.45
C PRO A 2 -11.83 22.51 -25.27
N LEU A 3 -11.24 21.33 -25.12
CA LEU A 3 -11.50 20.41 -24.01
C LEU A 3 -11.09 21.04 -22.66
N PRO A 4 -11.83 20.76 -21.56
CA PRO A 4 -11.45 21.23 -20.24
C PRO A 4 -10.18 20.50 -19.78
N LYS A 5 -9.23 21.26 -19.22
CA LYS A 5 -7.98 20.74 -18.65
C LYS A 5 -8.30 19.85 -17.45
N SER A 6 -7.80 18.61 -17.47
CA SER A 6 -7.84 17.70 -16.35
C SER A 6 -7.12 18.31 -15.14
N PRO A 7 -7.65 18.18 -13.90
CA PRO A 7 -6.91 18.58 -12.72
C PRO A 7 -5.73 17.62 -12.53
N SER A 8 -4.52 18.17 -12.61
CA SER A 8 -3.28 17.48 -12.26
C SER A 8 -3.29 17.18 -10.76
N THR A 9 -3.77 16.00 -10.38
CA THR A 9 -3.62 15.51 -9.02
C THR A 9 -2.15 15.17 -8.80
N GLN A 10 -1.50 15.94 -7.93
CA GLN A 10 -0.17 15.62 -7.43
C GLN A 10 -0.25 14.30 -6.66
N TYR A 11 0.33 13.24 -7.23
CA TYR A 11 0.64 12.02 -6.50
C TYR A 11 1.90 12.25 -5.68
N GLU A 12 1.83 13.13 -4.67
CA GLU A 12 2.89 13.22 -3.68
C GLU A 12 2.67 12.15 -2.60
N GLU A 13 3.42 11.06 -2.79
CA GLU A 13 4.23 10.44 -1.74
C GLU A 13 3.52 10.00 -0.43
N ASN A 14 2.55 9.08 -0.53
CA ASN A 14 1.97 8.40 0.65
C ASN A 14 2.83 7.24 1.21
N GLY A 15 4.13 7.22 0.90
CA GLY A 15 5.02 6.10 1.28
C GLY A 15 5.50 6.09 2.74
N ARG A 16 5.06 7.04 3.59
CA ARG A 16 5.60 7.21 4.95
C ARG A 16 4.71 6.69 6.08
N GLU A 17 3.44 6.38 5.82
CA GLU A 17 2.49 6.03 6.89
C GLU A 17 2.42 4.53 7.20
N GLU A 18 2.79 3.65 6.25
CA GLU A 18 2.65 2.19 6.40
C GLU A 18 3.50 1.59 7.54
N GLU A 19 4.63 2.22 7.88
CA GLU A 19 5.51 1.76 8.97
C GLU A 19 5.18 2.38 10.34
N GLY A 20 4.24 3.33 10.40
CA GLY A 20 3.98 4.13 11.60
C GLY A 20 3.60 3.29 12.82
N PHE A 21 2.71 2.31 12.64
CA PHE A 21 2.28 1.40 13.70
C PHE A 21 3.41 0.47 14.15
N HIS A 22 4.18 -0.08 13.20
CA HIS A 22 5.31 -0.95 13.50
C HIS A 22 6.37 -0.23 14.33
N ASN A 23 6.73 1.01 13.95
CA ASN A 23 7.69 1.82 14.66
C ASN A 23 7.23 2.14 16.10
N ALA A 24 5.94 2.42 16.30
CA ALA A 24 5.40 2.64 17.66
C ALA A 24 5.48 1.38 18.54
N LEU A 25 5.31 0.18 17.96
CA LEU A 25 5.51 -1.08 18.69
C LEU A 25 6.98 -1.31 19.05
N LEU A 26 7.91 -0.94 18.17
CA LEU A 26 9.35 -1.02 18.44
C LEU A 26 9.74 -0.08 19.59
N GLU A 27 9.28 1.18 19.56
CA GLU A 27 9.51 2.14 20.64
C GLU A 27 8.97 1.65 21.99
N LEU A 28 7.75 1.09 22.01
CA LEU A 28 7.17 0.52 23.23
C LEU A 28 7.99 -0.68 23.75
N LYS A 29 8.52 -1.52 22.85
CA LYS A 29 9.39 -2.66 23.20
C LYS A 29 10.73 -2.19 23.78
N ASP A 30 11.28 -1.11 23.27
CA ASP A 30 12.51 -0.50 23.76
C ASP A 30 12.29 0.15 25.13
N LEU A 31 11.20 0.90 25.30
CA LEU A 31 10.82 1.47 26.60
C LEU A 31 10.70 0.37 27.67
N ARG A 32 10.03 -0.75 27.36
CA ARG A 32 9.94 -1.89 28.27
C ARG A 32 11.31 -2.38 28.71
N SER A 33 12.25 -2.48 27.77
CA SER A 33 13.61 -2.93 28.05
C SER A 33 14.34 -1.93 28.95
N GLN A 34 14.20 -0.63 28.70
CA GLN A 34 14.77 0.43 29.54
C GLN A 34 14.23 0.40 30.97
N LEU A 35 12.90 0.27 31.12
CA LEU A 35 12.23 0.20 32.42
C LEU A 35 12.68 -1.02 33.23
N HIS A 36 12.90 -2.17 32.58
CA HIS A 36 13.42 -3.35 33.25
C HIS A 36 14.83 -3.12 33.81
N HIS A 37 15.73 -2.52 33.03
CA HIS A 37 17.07 -2.18 33.48
C HIS A 37 17.04 -1.16 34.63
N ALA A 38 16.18 -0.14 34.53
CA ALA A 38 16.02 0.86 35.57
C ALA A 38 15.46 0.25 36.88
N ALA A 39 14.52 -0.68 36.79
CA ALA A 39 13.98 -1.39 37.95
C ALA A 39 15.07 -2.21 38.67
N GLU A 40 15.89 -2.96 37.94
CA GLU A 40 17.02 -3.69 38.51
C GLU A 40 18.10 -2.75 39.08
N HIS A 41 18.27 -1.56 38.51
CA HIS A 41 19.14 -0.53 39.08
C HIS A 41 18.58 0.01 40.40
N CYS A 42 17.30 0.41 40.46
CA CYS A 42 16.64 0.89 41.68
C CYS A 42 16.71 -0.14 42.81
N LYS A 43 16.47 -1.41 42.48
CA LYS A 43 16.58 -2.53 43.42
C LYS A 43 17.99 -2.65 44.01
N ARG A 44 19.03 -2.67 43.16
CA ARG A 44 20.42 -2.72 43.61
C ARG A 44 20.79 -1.53 44.49
N ALA A 45 20.45 -0.33 44.04
CA ALA A 45 20.71 0.91 44.78
C ALA A 45 20.03 0.91 46.15
N PHE A 46 18.79 0.43 46.25
CA PHE A 46 18.07 0.34 47.51
C PHE A 46 18.69 -0.68 48.48
N SER A 47 19.09 -1.85 47.98
CA SER A 47 19.75 -2.88 48.80
C SER A 47 21.07 -2.43 49.39
N SER A 48 21.86 -1.61 48.66
CA SER A 48 23.17 -1.13 49.09
C SER A 48 23.15 0.22 49.82
N ALA A 49 22.01 0.90 49.94
CA ALA A 49 21.96 2.27 50.45
C ALA A 49 21.94 2.37 51.99
N GLN A 50 22.78 3.27 52.52
CA GLN A 50 22.72 3.71 53.91
C GLN A 50 21.46 4.57 54.17
N GLN A 51 21.10 5.44 53.20
CA GLN A 51 19.97 6.38 53.27
C GLN A 51 18.73 5.85 52.56
N LYS A 52 18.16 4.75 53.05
CA LYS A 52 17.05 4.04 52.40
C LYS A 52 15.82 4.91 52.11
N LYS A 53 15.49 5.85 53.01
CA LYS A 53 14.33 6.74 52.85
C LYS A 53 14.47 7.65 51.64
N MET A 54 15.65 8.21 51.40
CA MET A 54 15.91 9.07 50.24
C MET A 54 15.78 8.31 48.93
N ILE A 55 16.37 7.11 48.85
CA ILE A 55 16.27 6.25 47.65
C ILE A 55 14.83 5.83 47.38
N LEU A 56 14.05 5.53 48.44
CA LEU A 56 12.65 5.16 48.30
C LEU A 56 11.81 6.28 47.69
N GLU A 57 11.95 7.52 48.19
CA GLU A 57 11.19 8.66 47.65
C GLU A 57 11.56 8.96 46.19
N GLY A 58 12.85 8.87 45.83
CA GLY A 58 13.27 8.98 44.42
C GLY A 58 12.68 7.88 43.54
N THR A 59 12.63 6.64 44.04
CA THR A 59 12.05 5.50 43.32
C THR A 59 10.54 5.68 43.10
N LYS A 60 9.82 6.27 44.07
CA LYS A 60 8.39 6.58 43.90
C LYS A 60 8.16 7.61 42.78
N SER A 61 8.93 8.71 42.75
CA SER A 61 8.83 9.71 41.68
C SER A 61 9.11 9.08 40.31
N TYR A 62 10.17 8.28 40.24
CA TYR A 62 10.53 7.56 39.02
C TYR A 62 9.41 6.63 38.54
N ILE A 63 8.76 5.89 39.45
CA ILE A 63 7.63 5.02 39.09
C ILE A 63 6.48 5.84 38.52
N CYS A 64 6.14 6.99 39.11
CA CYS A 64 5.10 7.87 38.59
C CYS A 64 5.42 8.32 37.16
N GLU A 65 6.65 8.80 36.92
CA GLU A 65 7.11 9.23 35.59
C GLU A 65 7.12 8.07 34.58
N ALA A 66 7.59 6.89 34.99
CA ALA A 66 7.59 5.69 34.17
C ALA A 66 6.17 5.26 33.75
N VAL A 67 5.22 5.30 34.67
CA VAL A 67 3.81 4.98 34.36
C VAL A 67 3.23 5.97 33.36
N VAL A 68 3.49 7.27 33.53
CA VAL A 68 3.04 8.30 32.58
C VAL A 68 3.61 8.04 31.19
N ALA A 69 4.91 7.74 31.08
CA ALA A 69 5.55 7.42 29.81
C ALA A 69 4.93 6.18 29.14
N ILE A 70 4.68 5.10 29.90
CA ILE A 70 4.04 3.89 29.36
C ILE A 70 2.64 4.21 28.82
N VAL A 71 1.84 4.97 29.57
CA VAL A 71 0.48 5.35 29.16
C VAL A 71 0.52 6.18 27.87
N ASP A 72 1.47 7.10 27.75
CA ASP A 72 1.67 7.91 26.54
C ASP A 72 2.02 7.05 25.31
N HIS A 73 3.00 6.15 25.44
CA HIS A 73 3.36 5.23 24.35
C HIS A 73 2.20 4.28 23.98
N LEU A 74 1.42 3.80 24.96
CA LEU A 74 0.23 3.00 24.69
C LEU A 74 -0.85 3.80 23.96
N GLY A 75 -1.04 5.07 24.32
CA GLY A 75 -1.92 5.99 23.59
C GLY A 75 -1.49 6.17 22.14
N THR A 76 -0.19 6.32 21.91
CA THR A 76 0.39 6.42 20.56
C THR A 76 0.16 5.14 19.74
N VAL A 77 0.45 3.96 20.31
CA VAL A 77 0.18 2.66 19.67
C VAL A 77 -1.30 2.49 19.35
N SER A 78 -2.20 2.86 20.26
CA SER A 78 -3.65 2.79 20.06
C SER A 78 -4.11 3.68 18.91
N SER A 79 -3.64 4.93 18.87
CA SER A 79 -4.01 5.87 17.81
C SER A 79 -3.55 5.38 16.43
N LYS A 80 -2.32 4.86 16.33
CA LYS A 80 -1.80 4.32 15.06
C LYS A 80 -2.50 3.01 14.64
N LEU A 81 -2.92 2.18 15.59
CA LEU A 81 -3.72 0.99 15.31
C LEU A 81 -5.09 1.36 14.72
N GLU A 82 -5.75 2.37 15.31
CA GLU A 82 -7.04 2.86 14.82
C GLU A 82 -6.93 3.41 13.40
N GLN A 83 -5.90 4.21 13.12
CA GLN A 83 -5.62 4.72 11.77
C GLN A 83 -5.38 3.58 10.77
N SER A 84 -4.59 2.57 11.15
CA SER A 84 -4.32 1.39 10.31
C SER A 84 -5.59 0.58 10.03
N LEU A 85 -6.48 0.46 11.01
CA LEU A 85 -7.76 -0.23 10.85
C LEU A 85 -8.71 0.56 9.93
N LEU A 86 -8.80 1.87 10.10
CA LEU A 86 -9.61 2.75 9.24
C LEU A 86 -9.13 2.68 7.79
N ALA A 87 -7.82 2.74 7.55
CA ALA A 87 -7.24 2.58 6.22
C ALA A 87 -7.67 1.25 5.58
N ASN A 88 -7.61 0.13 6.32
CA ASN A 88 -8.07 -1.17 5.85
C ASN A 88 -9.57 -1.22 5.53
N VAL A 89 -10.42 -0.56 6.33
CA VAL A 89 -11.85 -0.46 6.07
C VAL A 89 -12.12 0.31 4.78
N VAL A 90 -11.44 1.44 4.58
CA VAL A 90 -11.55 2.25 3.36
C VAL A 90 -11.13 1.43 2.14
N VAL A 91 -9.97 0.74 2.21
CA VAL A 91 -9.49 -0.13 1.13
C VAL A 91 -10.52 -1.20 0.78
N LYS A 92 -11.04 -1.93 1.78
CA LYS A 92 -12.08 -2.95 1.56
C LYS A 92 -13.36 -2.37 0.95
N GLN A 93 -13.78 -1.18 1.38
CA GLN A 93 -14.95 -0.52 0.83
C GLN A 93 -14.73 -0.10 -0.64
N THR A 94 -13.53 0.39 -0.96
CA THR A 94 -13.15 0.74 -2.33
C THR A 94 -13.06 -0.51 -3.22
N GLU A 95 -12.49 -1.61 -2.73
CA GLU A 95 -12.45 -2.89 -3.44
C GLU A 95 -13.86 -3.40 -3.76
N GLN A 96 -14.78 -3.33 -2.81
CA GLN A 96 -16.19 -3.67 -3.04
C GLN A 96 -16.84 -2.75 -4.08
N GLY A 97 -16.60 -1.43 -4.01
CA GLY A 97 -17.11 -0.47 -5.00
C GLY A 97 -16.59 -0.75 -6.42
N ILE A 98 -15.31 -1.08 -6.55
CA ILE A 98 -14.71 -1.51 -7.82
C ILE A 98 -15.37 -2.80 -8.33
N GLY A 99 -15.66 -3.76 -7.44
CA GLY A 99 -16.39 -4.98 -7.78
C GLY A 99 -17.78 -4.71 -8.35
N CYS A 100 -18.53 -3.77 -7.77
CA CYS A 100 -19.84 -3.37 -8.30
C CYS A 100 -19.70 -2.70 -9.68
N LEU A 101 -18.78 -1.74 -9.82
CA LEU A 101 -18.54 -1.05 -11.09
C LEU A 101 -18.10 -2.02 -12.20
N LYS A 102 -17.31 -3.03 -11.86
CA LYS A 102 -16.92 -4.12 -12.76
C LYS A 102 -18.16 -4.85 -13.28
N GLN A 103 -19.06 -5.25 -12.39
CA GLN A 103 -20.28 -5.98 -12.78
C GLN A 103 -21.16 -5.11 -13.70
N GLU A 104 -21.29 -3.82 -13.41
CA GLU A 104 -22.04 -2.88 -14.23
C GLU A 104 -21.42 -2.71 -15.62
N ALA A 105 -20.10 -2.51 -15.70
CA ALA A 105 -19.39 -2.38 -16.97
C ALA A 105 -19.47 -3.66 -17.83
N GLN A 106 -19.42 -4.83 -17.19
CA GLN A 106 -19.60 -6.11 -17.88
C GLN A 106 -21.02 -6.26 -18.44
N SER A 107 -22.05 -5.91 -17.66
CA SER A 107 -23.45 -5.93 -18.14
C SER A 107 -23.66 -4.96 -19.30
N TYR A 108 -23.16 -3.73 -19.19
CA TYR A 108 -23.24 -2.74 -20.27
C TYR A 108 -22.58 -3.25 -21.55
N ALA A 109 -21.41 -3.87 -21.43
CA ALA A 109 -20.73 -4.44 -22.59
C ALA A 109 -21.54 -5.57 -23.24
N GLN A 110 -22.11 -6.48 -22.45
CA GLN A 110 -22.99 -7.54 -22.95
C GLN A 110 -24.23 -7.00 -23.67
N GLU A 111 -24.89 -5.99 -23.10
CA GLU A 111 -26.08 -5.36 -23.68
C GLU A 111 -25.79 -4.65 -25.01
N ASN A 112 -24.58 -4.10 -25.17
CA ASN A 112 -24.19 -3.35 -26.35
C ASN A 112 -23.33 -4.17 -27.34
N GLY A 113 -23.15 -5.48 -27.10
CA GLY A 113 -22.31 -6.34 -27.93
C GLY A 113 -20.83 -5.92 -27.93
N LEU A 114 -20.38 -5.21 -26.90
CA LEU A 114 -18.99 -4.81 -26.70
C LEU A 114 -18.24 -5.94 -25.97
N PHE A 115 -16.95 -6.05 -26.25
CA PHE A 115 -16.07 -6.95 -25.52
C PHE A 115 -15.58 -6.30 -24.23
N PHE A 116 -15.80 -6.95 -23.08
CA PHE A 116 -15.32 -6.50 -21.77
C PHE A 116 -14.08 -7.28 -21.36
N MET A 117 -13.04 -6.57 -20.93
CA MET A 117 -11.81 -7.18 -20.44
C MET A 117 -11.22 -6.39 -19.28
N GLU A 118 -10.79 -7.11 -18.24
CA GLU A 118 -10.11 -6.50 -17.10
C GLU A 118 -8.63 -6.34 -17.35
N THR A 119 -8.13 -5.11 -17.19
CA THR A 119 -6.70 -4.83 -17.21
C THR A 119 -6.17 -4.50 -15.82
N PHE A 120 -5.54 -5.47 -15.15
CA PHE A 120 -4.69 -5.21 -14.00
C PHE A 120 -3.44 -4.44 -14.43
N ALA A 121 -3.37 -3.15 -14.10
CA ALA A 121 -2.22 -2.29 -14.39
C ALA A 121 -0.90 -2.77 -13.74
N LYS A 122 -0.97 -3.64 -12.73
CA LYS A 122 0.21 -4.14 -11.98
C LYS A 122 0.93 -5.33 -12.60
N THR A 123 0.34 -6.05 -13.56
CA THR A 123 0.94 -7.32 -14.02
C THR A 123 1.13 -7.44 -15.52
N ALA A 124 0.60 -6.55 -16.36
CA ALA A 124 0.73 -6.57 -17.84
C ALA A 124 0.37 -7.90 -18.56
N ILE A 125 -0.04 -8.94 -17.82
CA ILE A 125 -0.36 -10.29 -18.32
C ILE A 125 -1.54 -10.24 -19.30
N ASN A 126 -2.50 -9.36 -19.04
CA ASN A 126 -3.71 -9.20 -19.89
C ASN A 126 -3.47 -8.45 -21.20
N VAL A 127 -2.32 -7.79 -21.39
CA VAL A 127 -2.08 -7.00 -22.60
C VAL A 127 -1.96 -7.92 -23.82
N ASN A 128 -1.31 -9.07 -23.67
CA ASN A 128 -1.18 -10.06 -24.74
C ASN A 128 -2.55 -10.66 -25.13
N ASP A 129 -3.38 -10.98 -24.14
CA ASP A 129 -4.71 -11.53 -24.38
C ASP A 129 -5.64 -10.52 -25.08
N ILE A 130 -5.51 -9.22 -24.78
CA ILE A 130 -6.19 -8.14 -25.53
C ILE A 130 -5.73 -8.14 -26.99
N PHE A 131 -4.43 -8.16 -27.23
CA PHE A 131 -3.89 -8.15 -28.60
C PHE A 131 -4.31 -9.39 -29.39
N TYR A 132 -4.36 -10.56 -28.75
CA TYR A 132 -4.84 -11.80 -29.34
C TYR A 132 -6.32 -11.70 -29.77
N GLU A 133 -7.21 -11.22 -28.90
CA GLU A 133 -8.63 -11.08 -29.24
C GLU A 133 -8.90 -9.98 -30.28
N ILE A 134 -8.09 -8.91 -30.30
CA ILE A 134 -8.10 -7.91 -31.39
C ILE A 134 -7.71 -8.56 -32.72
N GLY A 135 -6.58 -9.30 -32.77
CA GLY A 135 -6.12 -9.98 -33.98
C GLY A 135 -7.12 -11.01 -34.50
N LYS A 136 -7.79 -11.75 -33.60
CA LYS A 136 -8.85 -12.69 -33.93
C LYS A 136 -10.10 -12.00 -34.47
N SER A 137 -10.53 -10.87 -33.88
CA SER A 137 -11.68 -10.09 -34.38
C SER A 137 -11.39 -9.46 -35.75
N LEU A 138 -10.12 -9.13 -36.03
CA LEU A 138 -9.66 -8.62 -37.33
C LEU A 138 -9.36 -9.72 -38.36
N SER A 139 -9.38 -11.01 -37.98
CA SER A 139 -9.07 -12.13 -38.88
C SER A 139 -10.11 -12.39 -39.99
N GLY A 140 -11.19 -11.61 -40.05
CA GLY A 140 -11.99 -11.41 -41.27
C GLY A 140 -11.23 -10.69 -42.40
N VAL A 141 -10.05 -10.12 -42.12
CA VAL A 141 -9.11 -9.49 -43.05
C VAL A 141 -7.90 -10.42 -43.22
N GLN A 142 -8.12 -11.55 -43.90
CA GLN A 142 -7.26 -12.75 -43.88
C GLN A 142 -5.84 -12.60 -44.49
N SER A 143 -5.40 -11.40 -44.87
CA SER A 143 -4.19 -11.21 -45.69
C SER A 143 -2.97 -10.55 -45.01
N LEU A 144 -3.06 -9.99 -43.79
CA LEU A 144 -2.01 -9.06 -43.31
C LEU A 144 -1.11 -9.58 -42.16
N PHE A 145 -1.40 -10.71 -41.52
CA PHE A 145 -0.71 -11.12 -40.27
C PHE A 145 0.26 -12.31 -40.41
N THR A 146 0.62 -12.74 -41.62
CA THR A 146 1.46 -13.93 -41.82
C THR A 146 2.94 -13.79 -41.40
N ASN A 147 3.41 -12.59 -41.03
CA ASN A 147 4.85 -12.34 -40.82
C ASN A 147 5.26 -11.94 -39.39
N LEU A 148 4.35 -11.90 -38.43
CA LEU A 148 4.71 -11.53 -37.05
C LEU A 148 5.27 -12.75 -36.31
N LYS A 149 6.59 -12.91 -36.34
CA LYS A 149 7.31 -13.89 -35.52
C LYS A 149 7.21 -13.50 -34.05
N TYR A 150 6.45 -14.28 -33.29
CA TYR A 150 6.30 -14.13 -31.85
C TYR A 150 7.57 -14.62 -31.14
N SER A 151 8.49 -13.71 -30.84
CA SER A 151 9.61 -13.97 -29.94
C SER A 151 9.34 -13.31 -28.59
N ARG A 152 9.65 -14.03 -27.51
CA ARG A 152 9.57 -13.54 -26.13
C ARG A 152 10.57 -12.40 -25.96
N VAL A 153 10.11 -11.15 -26.06
CA VAL A 153 10.91 -9.92 -25.89
C VAL A 153 10.40 -9.16 -24.67
N GLU A 154 11.33 -8.57 -23.90
CA GLU A 154 11.03 -7.76 -22.72
C GLU A 154 10.20 -6.52 -23.09
N ILE A 155 9.28 -6.17 -22.18
CA ILE A 155 8.15 -5.24 -22.39
C ILE A 155 8.58 -3.83 -22.85
N ASP A 156 9.79 -3.40 -22.54
CA ASP A 156 10.27 -2.05 -22.85
C ASP A 156 10.67 -1.87 -24.33
N GLU A 157 11.11 -2.94 -25.01
CA GLU A 157 11.54 -2.90 -26.41
C GLU A 157 10.34 -3.07 -27.37
N VAL A 158 9.34 -3.88 -26.97
CA VAL A 158 8.10 -4.12 -27.73
C VAL A 158 7.21 -2.88 -27.81
N ARG A 159 7.23 -2.03 -26.77
CA ARG A 159 6.43 -0.80 -26.74
C ARG A 159 6.86 0.22 -27.81
N PHE A 160 8.13 0.18 -28.24
CA PHE A 160 8.69 1.11 -29.22
C PHE A 160 8.46 0.66 -30.67
N GLU A 161 8.71 -0.61 -31.01
CA GLU A 161 8.56 -1.08 -32.41
C GLU A 161 7.09 -1.13 -32.88
N TRP A 162 6.15 -1.43 -31.99
CA TRP A 162 4.74 -1.61 -32.36
C TRP A 162 3.93 -0.31 -32.43
N ALA A 163 4.35 0.71 -31.67
CA ALA A 163 3.77 2.04 -31.76
C ALA A 163 4.07 2.68 -33.13
N GLU A 164 5.28 2.45 -33.67
CA GLU A 164 5.67 2.88 -35.02
C GLU A 164 4.81 2.18 -36.09
N CYS A 165 4.62 0.86 -36.02
CA CYS A 165 3.78 0.13 -36.99
C CYS A 165 2.29 0.51 -36.96
N MET A 166 1.74 0.94 -35.81
CA MET A 166 0.35 1.42 -35.76
C MET A 166 0.18 2.87 -36.18
N LEU A 167 1.20 3.72 -36.02
CA LEU A 167 1.18 5.11 -36.51
C LEU A 167 1.29 5.20 -38.03
N ASP A 168 1.91 4.22 -38.69
CA ASP A 168 1.92 4.11 -40.15
C ASP A 168 0.55 3.76 -40.76
N TYR A 169 -0.46 3.47 -39.93
CA TYR A 169 -1.81 3.08 -40.36
C TYR A 169 -2.92 4.08 -39.99
N ILE A 170 -2.58 5.21 -39.36
CA ILE A 170 -3.49 6.36 -39.12
C ILE A 170 -3.09 7.51 -40.03
#